data_AF-A0A2D5Z684-F1
#
_entry.id   AF-A0A2D5Z684-F1
#
_cell.length_a   1.000
_cell.length_b   1.000
_cell.length_c   1.000
_cell.angle_alpha   90.00
_cell.angle_beta   90.00
_cell.angle_gamma   90.00
#
_symmetry.space_group_name_H-M   'P 1'
#
loop_
_entity.id
_entity.type
_entity.pdbx_description
1 polymer ?
#
loop_
_entity_poly.entity_id
_entity_poly.type
_entity_poly.pdbx_seq_one_letter_code
_entity_poly.pdbx_strand_id
1 'polypeptide(L)'
;MIFKLEPLNVESAEWEHSTWRGEVIVRAATEEAARRCAATAFSYVRDDEADDAASPWLQAAWSSCVPSDDPSYEAEGPTMVIAPAFFD
;
A
#
# COMPACT_ATOMS: atom_id res chain seq x y z
N MET A 1 -5.36 -0.16 13.77
CA MET A 1 -4.10 0.62 13.79
C MET A 1 -3.94 1.29 12.44
N ILE A 2 -3.15 2.37 12.40
CA ILE A 2 -2.80 3.04 11.15
C ILE A 2 -1.37 2.70 10.78
N PHE A 3 -1.15 2.41 9.51
CA PHE A 3 0.16 2.16 8.92
C PHE A 3 0.40 3.16 7.82
N LYS A 4 1.62 3.70 7.80
CA LYS A 4 2.15 4.54 6.73
C LYS A 4 3.10 3.70 5.88
N LEU A 5 2.85 3.64 4.58
CA LEU A 5 3.75 3.02 3.61
C LEU A 5 4.36 4.10 2.73
N GLU A 6 5.69 4.11 2.65
CA GLU A 6 6.43 5.03 1.79
C GLU A 6 7.28 4.25 0.78
N PRO A 7 7.23 4.62 -0.51
CA PRO A 7 8.08 4.03 -1.52
C PRO A 7 9.53 4.46 -1.32
N LEU A 8 10.49 3.52 -1.44
CA LEU A 8 11.91 3.80 -1.21
C LEU A 8 12.67 4.20 -2.49
N ASN A 9 12.25 3.71 -3.66
CA ASN A 9 12.84 4.07 -4.96
C ASN A 9 11.80 3.95 -6.08
N VAL A 10 11.03 5.01 -6.31
CA VAL A 10 9.90 5.04 -7.27
C VAL A 10 10.32 4.90 -8.74
N GLU A 11 11.61 5.06 -9.05
CA GLU A 11 12.15 4.94 -10.41
C GLU A 11 12.52 3.49 -10.79
N SER A 12 12.51 2.56 -9.82
CA SER A 12 12.72 1.13 -10.10
C SER A 12 11.61 0.55 -10.98
N ALA A 13 11.99 -0.37 -11.88
CA ALA A 13 11.05 -1.09 -12.76
C ALA A 13 9.95 -1.86 -12.00
N GLU A 14 10.21 -2.28 -10.76
CA GLU A 14 9.21 -2.92 -9.89
C GLU A 14 7.94 -2.07 -9.69
N TRP A 15 8.09 -0.73 -9.74
CA TRP A 15 6.95 0.18 -9.63
C TRP A 15 6.10 0.27 -10.90
N GLU A 16 6.47 -0.40 -11.99
CA GLU A 16 5.59 -0.61 -13.15
C GLU A 16 4.43 -1.56 -12.81
N HIS A 17 4.58 -2.38 -11.76
CA HIS A 17 3.52 -3.28 -11.25
C HIS A 17 2.54 -2.58 -10.31
N SER A 18 2.67 -1.25 -10.11
CA SER A 18 1.74 -0.49 -9.29
C SER A 18 1.19 0.74 -9.99
N THR A 19 -0.12 0.98 -9.81
CA THR A 19 -0.82 2.19 -10.29
C THR A 19 -0.50 3.42 -9.45
N TRP A 20 0.09 3.25 -8.26
CA TRP A 20 0.43 4.33 -7.35
C TRP A 20 1.87 4.21 -6.87
N ARG A 21 2.58 5.36 -6.84
CA ARG A 21 3.99 5.47 -6.42
C ARG A 21 4.20 6.56 -5.37
N GLY A 22 3.14 6.95 -4.67
CA GLY A 22 3.18 7.95 -3.60
C GLY A 22 3.00 7.30 -2.23
N GLU A 23 3.03 8.12 -1.17
CA GLU A 23 2.68 7.68 0.18
C GLU A 23 1.28 7.04 0.22
N VAL A 24 1.13 6.03 1.08
CA VAL A 24 -0.15 5.34 1.33
C VAL A 24 -0.39 5.25 2.84
N ILE A 25 -1.60 5.60 3.27
CA ILE A 25 -2.07 5.43 4.63
C ILE A 25 -3.11 4.32 4.65
N VAL A 26 -2.89 3.30 5.48
CA VAL A 26 -3.74 2.11 5.55
C VAL A 26 -4.17 1.88 6.98
N ARG A 27 -5.48 1.65 7.19
CA ARG A 27 -5.98 1.05 8.43
C ARG A 27 -5.81 -0.46 8.33
N ALA A 28 -5.14 -1.06 9.29
CA ALA A 28 -5.01 -2.52 9.37
C ALA A 28 -4.76 -2.99 10.81
N ALA A 29 -4.88 -4.30 11.01
CA ALA A 29 -4.53 -4.95 12.27
C ALA A 29 -3.04 -5.31 12.37
N THR A 30 -2.33 -5.42 11.24
CA THR A 30 -0.91 -5.79 11.18
C THR A 30 -0.24 -5.12 9.99
N GLU A 31 1.10 -5.04 10.02
CA GLU A 31 1.91 -4.56 8.90
C GLU A 31 1.65 -5.39 7.63
N GLU A 32 1.62 -6.72 7.77
CA GLU A 32 1.35 -7.63 6.66
C GLU A 32 -0.02 -7.37 6.01
N ALA A 33 -1.05 -7.15 6.83
CA ALA A 33 -2.39 -6.81 6.33
C ALA A 33 -2.40 -5.43 5.64
N ALA A 34 -1.62 -4.46 6.14
CA ALA A 34 -1.49 -3.15 5.51
C ALA A 34 -0.84 -3.25 4.13
N ARG A 35 0.26 -4.02 4.02
CA ARG A 35 0.95 -4.27 2.75
C ARG A 35 0.07 -4.97 1.73
N ARG A 36 -0.64 -6.02 2.13
CA ARG A 36 -1.59 -6.71 1.24
C ARG A 36 -2.70 -5.78 0.78
N CYS A 37 -3.25 -4.96 1.68
CA CYS A 37 -4.29 -4.00 1.33
C CYS A 37 -3.79 -2.97 0.29
N ALA A 38 -2.60 -2.40 0.48
CA ALA A 38 -2.00 -1.48 -0.49
C ALA A 38 -1.67 -2.19 -1.83
N ALA A 39 -1.15 -3.41 -1.77
CA ALA A 39 -0.83 -4.20 -2.97
C ALA A 39 -2.09 -4.47 -3.81
N THR A 40 -3.18 -4.89 -3.18
CA THR A 40 -4.46 -5.13 -3.86
C THR A 40 -5.08 -3.83 -4.38
N ALA A 41 -5.01 -2.74 -3.62
CA ALA A 41 -5.58 -1.45 -4.03
C ALA A 41 -4.84 -0.83 -5.22
N PHE A 42 -3.52 -1.07 -5.32
CA PHE A 42 -2.65 -0.48 -6.34
C PHE A 42 -2.05 -1.49 -7.28
N SER A 43 -2.63 -2.68 -7.41
CA SER A 43 -2.15 -3.67 -8.36
C SER A 43 -2.37 -3.13 -9.78
N TYR A 44 -1.32 -3.20 -10.60
CA TYR A 44 -1.45 -2.96 -12.03
C TYR A 44 -1.62 -4.30 -12.74
N VAL A 45 -2.86 -4.61 -13.14
CA VAL A 45 -3.15 -5.82 -13.92
C VAL A 45 -2.81 -5.54 -15.38
N ARG A 46 -1.66 -6.02 -15.83
CA ARG A 46 -1.31 -6.04 -17.25
C ARG A 46 -1.52 -7.47 -17.74
N ASP A 47 -2.68 -7.71 -18.36
CA ASP A 47 -3.12 -8.98 -18.95
C ASP A 47 -3.27 -10.16 -17.95
N ASP A 48 -4.51 -10.45 -17.57
CA ASP A 48 -5.09 -11.69 -16.99
C ASP A 48 -4.41 -12.49 -15.85
N GLU A 49 -3.18 -12.21 -15.43
CA GLU A 49 -2.54 -12.81 -14.26
C GLU A 49 -2.01 -11.71 -13.34
N ALA A 50 -2.88 -11.19 -12.48
CA ALA A 50 -2.47 -10.33 -11.38
C ALA A 50 -1.60 -11.15 -10.41
N ASP A 51 -0.29 -11.12 -10.60
CA ASP A 51 0.64 -11.68 -9.63
C ASP A 51 0.79 -10.70 -8.47
N ASP A 52 -0.13 -10.78 -7.50
CA ASP A 52 -0.07 -9.99 -6.27
C ASP A 52 1.30 -10.10 -5.59
N ALA A 53 2.02 -11.23 -5.75
CA ALA A 53 3.35 -11.44 -5.18
C ALA A 53 4.43 -10.53 -5.79
N ALA A 54 4.22 -10.01 -7.00
CA ALA A 54 5.14 -9.09 -7.66
C ALA A 54 4.97 -7.63 -7.20
N SER A 55 3.95 -7.32 -6.38
CA SER A 55 3.69 -5.93 -5.98
C SER A 55 4.83 -5.36 -5.11
N PRO A 56 5.36 -4.15 -5.42
CA PRO A 56 6.39 -3.50 -4.61
C PRO A 56 5.90 -3.16 -3.18
N TRP A 57 4.59 -3.09 -2.97
CA TRP A 57 3.98 -2.86 -1.65
C TRP A 57 4.14 -4.04 -0.68
N LEU A 58 4.25 -5.26 -1.20
CA LEU A 58 4.47 -6.46 -0.37
C LEU A 58 5.92 -6.60 0.10
N GLN A 59 6.86 -5.96 -0.60
CA GLN A 59 8.28 -6.19 -0.41
C GLN A 59 8.92 -5.03 0.39
N ALA A 60 9.50 -5.36 1.55
CA ALA A 60 10.20 -4.39 2.40
C ALA A 60 11.42 -3.73 1.72
N ALA A 61 11.95 -4.33 0.64
CA ALA A 61 13.02 -3.76 -0.17
C ALA A 61 12.56 -2.55 -1.00
N TRP A 62 11.26 -2.43 -1.30
CA TRP A 62 10.72 -1.42 -2.19
C TRP A 62 9.85 -0.40 -1.47
N SER A 63 9.21 -0.80 -0.36
CA SER A 63 8.38 0.09 0.46
C SER A 63 8.60 -0.11 1.96
N SER A 64 8.72 1.00 2.69
CA SER A 64 8.61 0.98 4.15
C SER A 64 7.16 0.72 4.54
N CYS A 65 6.95 0.18 5.74
CA CYS A 65 5.64 0.12 6.36
C CYS A 65 5.84 0.27 7.86
N VAL A 66 5.34 1.37 8.41
CA VAL A 66 5.52 1.68 9.83
C VAL A 66 4.18 2.06 10.46
N PRO A 67 3.96 1.73 11.75
CA PRO A 67 2.82 2.27 12.48
C PRO A 67 2.84 3.80 12.46
N SER A 68 1.67 4.42 12.34
CA SER A 68 1.49 5.86 12.44
C SER A 68 0.52 6.16 13.58
N ASP A 69 0.91 7.10 14.44
CA ASP A 69 0.08 7.65 15.52
C ASP A 69 -0.56 8.99 15.13
N ASP A 70 -0.66 9.28 13.83
CA ASP A 70 -1.28 10.50 13.34
C ASP A 70 -2.79 10.53 13.71
N PRO A 71 -3.22 11.47 14.57
CA PRO A 71 -4.58 11.53 15.08
C PRO A 71 -5.59 11.95 14.00
N SER A 72 -5.14 12.34 12.81
CA SER A 72 -5.99 12.70 11.66
C SER A 72 -6.68 11.47 11.05
N TYR A 73 -6.22 10.26 11.38
CA TYR A 73 -6.74 9.01 10.83
C TYR A 73 -7.41 8.15 11.91
N GLU A 74 -8.64 7.71 11.64
CA GLU A 74 -9.39 6.84 12.56
C GLU A 74 -8.83 5.41 12.54
N ALA A 75 -8.25 4.97 13.65
CA ALA A 75 -7.59 3.67 13.76
C ALA A 75 -8.55 2.47 13.92
N GLU A 76 -9.82 2.73 14.22
CA GLU A 76 -10.89 1.75 14.39
C GLU A 76 -11.64 1.55 13.07
N GLY A 77 -12.13 0.33 12.79
CA GLY A 77 -12.87 -0.01 11.57
C GLY A 77 -12.18 -1.05 10.68
N PRO A 78 -12.74 -1.35 9.50
CA PRO A 78 -12.23 -2.39 8.60
C PRO A 78 -10.88 -2.03 7.99
N THR A 79 -10.11 -3.05 7.62
CA THR A 79 -8.85 -2.88 6.87
C THR A 79 -9.13 -2.19 5.53
N MET A 80 -8.52 -1.04 5.29
CA MET A 80 -8.68 -0.29 4.03
C MET A 80 -7.59 0.76 3.84
N VAL A 81 -7.36 1.15 2.59
CA VAL A 81 -6.61 2.37 2.26
C VAL A 81 -7.44 3.58 2.66
N ILE A 82 -6.86 4.46 3.48
CA ILE A 82 -7.46 5.75 3.86
C ILE A 82 -6.98 6.86 2.93
N ALA A 83 -5.69 6.86 2.60
CA ALA A 83 -5.09 7.84 1.70
C ALA A 83 -4.10 7.15 0.74
N PRO A 84 -4.01 7.60 -0.52
CA PRO A 84 -4.85 8.63 -1.14
C PRO A 84 -6.32 8.19 -1.26
N ALA A 85 -7.23 9.17 -1.13
CA ALA A 85 -8.66 8.94 -1.35
C ALA A 85 -8.90 8.90 -2.86
N PHE A 86 -9.21 7.74 -3.41
CA PHE A 86 -9.66 7.61 -4.79
C PHE A 86 -11.11 8.05 -4.83
N PHE A 87 -11.36 9.26 -5.33
CA PHE A 87 -12.68 9.64 -5.81
C PHE A 87 -12.82 9.01 -7.20
N ASP A 88 -13.81 8.13 -7.36
CA ASP A 88 -14.23 7.58 -8.65
C ASP A 88 -14.72 8.70 -9.59
#